data_AF-A0A0N8RG73-F1
#
_entry.id   AF-A0A0N8RG73-F1
#
_cell.length_a   1.000
_cell.length_b   1.000
_cell.length_c   1.000
_cell.angle_alpha   90.00
_cell.angle_beta   90.00
_cell.angle_gamma   90.00
#
_symmetry.space_group_name_H-M   'P 1'
#
loop_
_entity.id
_entity.type
_entity.pdbx_description
1 polymer ?
#
loop_
_entity_poly.entity_id
_entity_poly.type
_entity_poly.pdbx_seq_one_letter_code
_entity_poly.pdbx_strand_id
1 'polypeptide(L)' 'GLDLLKHPELLELPEHAAMSAGWFWHRAGLNTLADKGDFLTITKRINGGTNGQADRQMLYERALKILA' A
#
# COMPACT_ATOMS: atom_id res chain seq x y z
N GLY A 1 -15.06 15.10 1.37
CA GLY A 1 -13.80 14.46 1.80
C GLY A 1 -13.36 15.05 3.12
N LEU A 2 -12.43 14.41 3.82
CA LEU A 2 -11.87 14.89 5.09
C LEU A 2 -10.92 16.09 4.84
N ASP A 3 -10.89 17.06 5.76
CA ASP A 3 -9.94 18.19 5.71
C ASP A 3 -8.57 17.79 6.29
N LEU A 4 -7.88 16.91 5.57
CA LEU A 4 -6.60 16.31 6.00
C LEU A 4 -5.42 17.29 5.98
N LEU A 5 -5.59 18.48 5.39
CA LEU A 5 -4.57 19.52 5.42
C LEU A 5 -4.54 20.26 6.75
N LYS A 6 -5.71 20.44 7.38
CA LYS A 6 -5.81 21.03 8.72
C LYS A 6 -5.77 19.98 9.83
N HIS A 7 -6.28 18.79 9.53
CA HIS A 7 -6.44 17.70 10.49
C HIS A 7 -5.77 16.40 10.00
N PRO A 8 -4.42 16.38 9.84
CA PRO A 8 -3.70 15.19 9.39
C PRO A 8 -3.82 14.01 10.36
N GLU A 9 -4.01 14.27 11.65
CA GLU A 9 -4.21 13.28 12.71
C GLU A 9 -5.41 12.36 12.44
N LEU A 10 -6.37 12.80 11.63
CA LEU A 10 -7.48 11.95 11.20
C LEU A 10 -6.98 10.70 10.47
N LEU A 11 -5.82 10.74 9.82
CA LEU A 11 -5.22 9.56 9.17
C LEU A 11 -4.69 8.51 10.16
N GLU A 12 -4.58 8.83 11.44
CA GLU A 12 -4.21 7.86 12.48
C GLU A 12 -5.41 7.02 12.93
N LEU A 13 -6.64 7.46 12.62
CA LEU A 13 -7.85 6.69 12.90
C LEU A 13 -7.93 5.49 11.94
N PRO A 14 -8.24 4.27 12.42
CA PRO A 14 -8.17 3.05 11.60
C PRO A 14 -8.95 3.11 10.29
N GLU A 15 -10.15 3.69 10.31
CA GLU A 15 -11.01 3.83 9.13
C GLU A 15 -10.35 4.70 8.06
N HIS A 16 -9.80 5.85 8.46
CA HIS A 16 -9.22 6.82 7.56
C HIS A 16 -7.81 6.41 7.09
N ALA A 17 -7.06 5.71 7.95
CA ALA A 17 -5.82 5.04 7.58
C ALA A 17 -6.07 4.04 6.43
N ALA A 18 -7.05 3.16 6.57
CA ALA A 18 -7.41 2.19 5.53
C ALA A 18 -7.88 2.87 4.24
N MET A 19 -8.74 3.89 4.34
CA MET A 19 -9.22 4.64 3.18
C MET A 19 -8.11 5.36 2.43
N SER A 20 -7.18 6.01 3.14
CA SER A 20 -6.07 6.74 2.53
C SER A 20 -5.07 5.80 1.85
N ALA A 21 -4.78 4.64 2.46
CA ALA A 21 -3.97 3.58 1.85
C ALA A 21 -4.61 3.06 0.55
N GLY A 22 -5.92 2.78 0.57
CA GLY A 22 -6.67 2.37 -0.63
C GLY A 22 -6.71 3.44 -1.71
N TRP A 23 -6.90 4.71 -1.33
CA TRP A 23 -6.85 5.85 -2.24
C TRP A 23 -5.48 5.99 -2.90
N PHE A 24 -4.39 5.91 -2.13
CA PHE A 24 -3.04 5.97 -2.67
C PHE A 24 -2.79 4.83 -3.65
N TRP A 25 -3.18 3.61 -3.26
CA TRP A 25 -3.02 2.42 -4.10
C TRP A 25 -3.68 2.57 -5.47
N HIS A 26 -4.93 3.03 -5.49
CA HIS A 26 -5.67 3.32 -6.71
C HIS A 26 -5.02 4.46 -7.52
N ARG A 27 -4.74 5.60 -6.88
CA ARG A 27 -4.15 6.79 -7.51
C ARG A 27 -2.77 6.51 -8.10
N ALA A 28 -1.99 5.63 -7.47
CA ALA A 28 -0.68 5.19 -7.94
C ALA A 28 -0.75 4.07 -9.00
N GLY A 29 -1.95 3.61 -9.38
CA GLY A 29 -2.15 2.61 -10.43
C GLY A 29 -1.52 1.26 -10.11
N LEU A 30 -1.60 0.83 -8.84
CA LEU A 30 -0.90 -0.37 -8.37
C LEU A 30 -1.64 -1.67 -8.70
N ASN A 31 -2.96 -1.64 -8.96
CA ASN A 31 -3.74 -2.82 -9.37
C ASN A 31 -3.12 -3.51 -10.58
N THR A 32 -2.85 -2.77 -11.66
CA THR A 32 -2.29 -3.34 -12.89
C THR A 32 -0.90 -3.96 -12.68
N LEU A 33 -0.12 -3.49 -11.70
CA LEU A 33 1.16 -4.10 -11.35
C LEU A 33 0.94 -5.37 -10.52
N ALA A 34 -0.04 -5.35 -9.60
CA ALA A 34 -0.39 -6.49 -8.76
C ALA A 34 -0.95 -7.65 -9.58
N ASP A 35 -1.82 -7.37 -10.57
CA ASP A 35 -2.35 -8.37 -11.51
C ASP A 35 -1.24 -9.07 -12.31
N LYS A 36 -0.13 -8.37 -12.53
CA LYS A 36 1.07 -8.90 -13.21
C LYS A 36 2.07 -9.55 -12.25
N GLY A 37 1.84 -9.50 -10.94
CA GLY A 37 2.79 -9.93 -9.92
C GLY A 37 4.06 -9.07 -9.82
N ASP A 38 4.07 -7.85 -10.36
CA ASP A 38 5.24 -6.95 -10.35
C ASP A 38 5.41 -6.25 -8.99
N PHE A 39 5.75 -7.04 -7.98
CA PHE A 39 5.87 -6.61 -6.60
C PHE A 39 7.05 -5.64 -6.38
N LEU A 40 8.15 -5.83 -7.12
CA LEU A 40 9.32 -4.94 -7.04
C LEU A 40 8.97 -3.51 -7.47
N THR A 41 8.25 -3.36 -8.59
CA THR A 41 7.81 -2.04 -9.05
C THR A 41 6.79 -1.43 -8.09
N ILE A 42 5.89 -2.23 -7.50
CA ILE A 42 4.99 -1.76 -6.44
C ILE A 42 5.78 -1.17 -5.26
N THR A 43 6.78 -1.88 -4.73
CA THR A 43 7.60 -1.37 -3.61
C THR A 43 8.30 -0.05 -3.96
N LYS A 44 8.88 0.03 -5.17
CA LYS A 44 9.52 1.26 -5.65
C LYS A 44 8.54 2.42 -5.76
N ARG A 45 7.31 2.16 -6.22
CA ARG A 45 6.30 3.21 -6.37
C ARG A 45 5.76 3.71 -5.03
N ILE A 46 5.68 2.83 -4.03
CA ILE A 46 5.26 3.20 -2.67
C ILE A 46 6.37 4.00 -1.95
N ASN A 47 7.63 3.56 -2.02
CA ASN A 47 8.71 4.07 -1.15
C ASN A 47 9.81 4.86 -1.87
N GLY A 48 9.74 5.01 -3.19
CA GLY A 48 10.79 5.64 -3.99
C GLY A 48 12.06 4.79 -4.17
N GLY A 49 12.06 3.53 -3.73
CA GLY A 49 13.21 2.63 -3.75
C GLY A 49 12.84 1.23 -3.25
N THR A 50 13.83 0.43 -2.87
CA THR A 50 13.63 -0.96 -2.43
C THR A 50 13.76 -1.13 -0.91
N ASN A 51 13.46 -0.07 -0.16
CA ASN A 51 13.57 -0.08 1.29
C ASN A 51 12.60 -1.11 1.91
N GLY A 52 13.16 -2.07 2.65
CA GLY A 52 12.39 -3.16 3.27
C GLY A 52 11.81 -4.17 2.28
N GLN A 53 12.36 -4.32 1.07
CA GLN A 53 11.84 -5.23 0.04
C GLN A 53 11.69 -6.67 0.54
N ALA A 54 12.69 -7.20 1.26
CA ALA A 54 12.67 -8.57 1.77
C ALA A 54 11.52 -8.78 2.77
N ASP A 55 11.33 -7.86 3.70
CA ASP A 55 10.26 -7.93 4.70
C ASP A 55 8.88 -7.85 4.05
N ARG A 56 8.72 -6.96 3.05
CA ARG A 56 7.48 -6.84 2.25
C ARG A 56 7.16 -8.15 1.53
N GLN A 57 8.17 -8.78 0.93
CA GLN A 57 8.02 -10.05 0.22
C GLN A 57 7.59 -11.17 1.18
N MET A 58 8.22 -11.27 2.34
CA MET A 58 7.87 -12.25 3.38
C MET A 58 6.40 -12.09 3.85
N LEU A 59 5.96 -10.85 4.09
CA LEU A 59 4.57 -10.57 4.48
C LEU A 59 3.58 -10.94 3.37
N TYR A 60 3.91 -10.64 2.11
CA TYR A 60 3.09 -10.99 0.96
C TYR A 60 2.93 -12.51 0.81
N GLU A 61 4.03 -13.26 0.87
CA GLU A 61 4.00 -14.72 0.79
C GLU A 61 3.21 -15.35 1.95
N ARG A 62 3.33 -14.78 3.16
CA ARG A 62 2.52 -15.22 4.30
C ARG A 62 1.03 -14.96 4.07
N ALA A 63 0.67 -13.81 3.50
CA ALA A 63 -0.72 -13.49 3.19
C ALA A 63 -1.30 -14.44 2.12
N LEU A 64 -0.55 -14.72 1.05
CA LEU A 64 -0.97 -15.67 0.01
C LEU A 64 -1.25 -17.06 0.55
N LYS A 65 -0.43 -17.56 1.50
CA LYS A 65 -0.64 -18.88 2.14
C LYS A 65 -1.95 -19.00 2.92
N ILE A 66 -2.56 -17.89 3.33
CA ILE A 66 -3.82 -17.88 4.08
C ILE A 66 -5.02 -17.70 3.14
N LEU A 67 -4.81 -17.10 1.96
CA LEU A 67 -5.87 -16.79 1.00
C LEU A 67 -5.98 -17.81 -0.15
N ALA A 68 -5.01 -18.70 -0.30
CA ALA A 68 -5.03 -19.83 -1.22
C ALA A 68 -5.76 -21.03 -0.61
#